data_AF-A0A0K8Q4C8-F1
#
_entry.id   AF-A0A0K8Q4C8-F1
#
_cell.length_a   1.000
_cell.length_b   1.000
_cell.length_c   1.000
_cell.angle_alpha   90.00
_cell.angle_beta   90.00
_cell.angle_gamma   90.00
#
_symmetry.space_group_name_H-M   'P 1'
#
loop_
_entity.id
_entity.type
_entity.pdbx_description
1 polymer ?
#
loop_
_entity_poly.entity_id
_entity_poly.type
_entity_poly.pdbx_seq_one_letter_code
_entity_poly.pdbx_strand_id
1 'polypeptide(L)'
;MLVVIVVSCLAAGFITTTGAEVIAATSVGSNLVVNPSLEDGTSFPTCYSANGWGTAGVWSLTAGHTGQRAVTVQISNYSSGDQKLLQSETTSCAPQSPRGRYTTWGSGTSRQFLSR
;
A
#
# COMPACT_ATOMS: atom_id res chain seq x y z
N MET A 1 40.41 55.21 -33.92
CA MET A 1 39.00 55.63 -34.00
C MET A 1 38.14 54.40 -33.84
N LEU A 2 37.29 54.37 -32.82
CA LEU A 2 36.42 53.27 -32.39
C LEU A 2 35.28 53.05 -33.40
N VAL A 3 34.95 51.80 -33.75
CA VAL A 3 33.62 51.44 -34.27
C VAL A 3 33.14 50.21 -33.53
N VAL A 4 32.03 50.36 -32.82
CA VAL A 4 31.28 49.33 -32.11
C VAL A 4 30.23 48.77 -33.08
N ILE A 5 30.17 47.45 -33.27
CA ILE A 5 28.99 46.75 -33.79
C ILE A 5 28.65 45.65 -32.79
N VAL A 6 27.42 45.73 -32.27
CA VAL A 6 26.87 44.87 -31.24
C VAL A 6 25.96 43.81 -31.87
N VAL A 7 25.93 42.65 -31.23
CA VAL A 7 24.88 41.62 -31.21
C VAL A 7 24.73 40.71 -32.43
N SER A 8 25.27 39.51 -32.30
CA SER A 8 24.46 38.30 -32.50
C SER A 8 24.90 37.27 -31.46
N CYS A 9 24.28 37.29 -30.28
CA CYS A 9 24.43 36.19 -29.32
C CYS A 9 23.91 34.92 -30.00
N LEU A 10 24.78 33.95 -30.22
CA LEU A 10 24.39 32.56 -30.41
C LEU A 10 23.68 32.10 -29.13
N ALA A 11 22.37 32.35 -29.05
CA ALA A 11 21.53 31.73 -28.06
C ALA A 11 21.31 30.28 -28.49
N ALA A 12 22.31 29.43 -28.24
CA ALA A 12 22.07 28.00 -28.08
C ALA A 12 21.20 27.86 -26.82
N GLY A 13 19.89 27.99 -26.99
CA GLY A 13 18.90 27.81 -25.95
C GLY A 13 19.00 26.37 -25.43
N PHE A 14 19.70 26.21 -24.32
CA PHE A 14 19.75 24.99 -23.55
C PHE A 14 18.32 24.65 -23.11
N ILE A 15 17.78 23.54 -23.61
CA ILE A 15 16.49 23.02 -23.16
C ILE A 15 16.70 22.59 -21.70
N THR A 16 16.20 23.39 -20.76
CA THR A 16 16.01 22.92 -19.38
C THR A 16 14.97 21.81 -19.42
N THR A 17 15.43 20.57 -19.33
CA THR A 17 14.58 19.44 -18.99
C THR A 17 13.93 19.78 -17.64
N THR A 18 12.62 20.01 -17.65
CA THR A 18 11.85 20.05 -16.42
C THR A 18 11.93 18.65 -15.84
N GLY A 19 12.74 18.47 -14.80
CA GLY A 19 12.76 17.23 -14.04
C GLY A 19 11.33 16.90 -13.66
N ALA A 20 10.83 15.73 -14.09
CA ALA A 20 9.60 15.22 -13.56
C ALA A 20 9.80 15.08 -12.04
N GLU A 21 9.05 15.85 -11.24
CA GLU A 21 8.95 15.56 -9.82
C GLU A 21 8.35 14.15 -9.71
N VAL A 22 9.23 13.19 -9.46
CA VAL A 22 8.81 11.90 -8.93
C VAL A 22 8.30 12.22 -7.53
N ILE A 23 6.99 12.43 -7.41
CA ILE A 23 6.33 12.36 -6.11
C ILE A 23 6.50 10.92 -5.66
N ALA A 24 7.58 10.65 -4.94
CA ALA A 24 7.71 9.44 -4.17
C ALA A 24 6.51 9.46 -3.20
N ALA A 25 5.57 8.55 -3.40
CA ALA A 25 4.54 8.30 -2.41
C ALA A 25 5.23 7.67 -1.19
N THR A 26 5.84 8.49 -0.35
CA THR A 26 6.15 8.07 1.01
C THR A 26 4.82 7.79 1.69
N SER A 27 4.60 6.55 2.11
CA SER A 27 3.51 6.21 3.03
C SER A 27 3.74 7.00 4.33
N VAL A 28 3.13 8.18 4.44
CA VAL A 28 3.28 9.09 5.60
C VAL A 28 2.39 8.66 6.79
N GLY A 29 1.88 7.43 6.79
CA GLY A 29 0.96 6.90 7.80
C GLY A 29 1.52 5.71 8.56
N SER A 30 1.07 5.53 9.81
CA SER A 30 1.29 4.29 10.56
C SER A 30 0.66 3.11 9.84
N ASN A 31 1.28 1.93 9.93
CA ASN A 31 0.69 0.71 9.39
C ASN A 31 -0.68 0.46 10.05
N LEU A 32 -1.74 0.40 9.25
CA LEU A 32 -3.10 0.18 9.72
C LEU A 32 -3.48 -1.31 9.78
N VAL A 33 -2.60 -2.19 9.29
CA VAL A 33 -2.73 -3.63 9.46
C VAL A 33 -2.52 -3.97 10.93
N VAL A 34 -3.48 -4.66 11.53
CA VAL A 34 -3.39 -5.15 12.90
C VAL A 34 -2.45 -6.36 12.93
N ASN A 35 -1.56 -6.40 13.93
CA ASN A 35 -0.55 -7.45 14.10
C ASN A 35 0.28 -7.70 12.81
N PRO A 36 0.89 -6.65 12.22
CA PRO A 36 1.53 -6.77 10.90
C PRO A 36 2.80 -7.64 10.93
N SER A 37 3.38 -7.86 12.11
CA SER A 37 4.53 -8.75 12.34
C SER A 37 4.12 -10.19 12.66
N LEU A 38 2.82 -10.49 12.81
CA LEU A 38 2.30 -11.83 13.13
C LEU A 38 2.76 -12.40 14.49
N GLU A 39 3.22 -11.52 15.38
CA GLU A 39 3.84 -11.91 16.66
C GLU A 39 2.82 -12.23 17.75
N ASP A 40 1.59 -11.73 17.62
CA ASP A 40 0.50 -11.97 18.59
C ASP A 40 -0.36 -13.18 18.21
N GLY A 41 -0.86 -13.92 19.22
CA GLY A 41 -1.76 -15.07 19.07
C GLY A 41 -1.15 -16.38 19.56
N THR A 42 -1.94 -17.39 19.93
CA THR A 42 -1.40 -18.64 20.52
C THR A 42 -1.01 -19.67 19.46
N SER A 43 -1.99 -20.25 18.76
CA SER A 43 -1.78 -21.27 17.71
C SER A 43 -1.69 -20.67 16.30
N PHE A 44 -2.29 -19.51 16.09
CA PHE A 44 -2.32 -18.79 14.83
C PHE A 44 -2.30 -17.28 15.11
N PRO A 45 -1.81 -16.43 14.18
CA PRO A 45 -1.72 -15.00 14.46
C PRO A 45 -3.08 -14.36 14.71
N THR A 46 -3.18 -13.55 15.76
CA THR A 46 -4.40 -12.78 16.06
C THR A 46 -4.79 -11.94 14.86
N CYS A 47 -6.09 -11.89 14.56
CA CYS A 47 -6.68 -11.19 13.40
C CYS A 47 -6.37 -11.78 12.02
N TYR A 48 -5.80 -12.99 11.95
CA TYR A 48 -5.57 -13.69 10.68
C TYR A 48 -6.27 -15.06 10.66
N SER A 49 -6.59 -15.51 9.46
CA SER A 49 -7.19 -16.82 9.21
C SER A 49 -6.65 -17.42 7.92
N ALA A 50 -6.47 -18.73 7.92
CA ALA A 50 -6.21 -19.50 6.71
C ALA A 50 -7.50 -19.64 5.91
N ASN A 51 -7.46 -19.26 4.63
CA ASN A 51 -8.57 -19.38 3.70
C ASN A 51 -8.06 -19.94 2.37
N GLY A 52 -8.93 -20.59 1.62
CA GLY A 52 -8.52 -21.21 0.37
C GLY A 52 -9.51 -22.25 -0.10
N TRP A 53 -9.24 -22.79 -1.28
CA TRP A 53 -9.99 -23.89 -1.88
C TRP A 53 -9.04 -24.78 -2.68
N GLY A 54 -9.50 -25.97 -3.08
CA GLY A 54 -8.68 -26.93 -3.82
C GLY A 54 -7.68 -27.67 -2.92
N THR A 55 -6.42 -27.74 -3.35
CA THR A 55 -5.38 -28.51 -2.66
C THR A 55 -5.09 -27.90 -1.29
N ALA A 56 -5.25 -28.70 -0.23
CA ALA A 56 -5.04 -28.25 1.14
C ALA A 56 -3.55 -27.94 1.41
N GLY A 57 -3.32 -26.87 2.19
CA GLY A 57 -2.01 -26.53 2.73
C GLY A 57 -1.90 -26.88 4.21
N VAL A 58 -0.70 -27.24 4.66
CA VAL A 58 -0.35 -27.39 6.08
C VAL A 58 0.25 -26.09 6.57
N TRP A 59 -0.40 -25.47 7.55
CA TRP A 59 -0.02 -24.18 8.10
C TRP A 59 0.80 -24.34 9.38
N SER A 60 1.86 -23.55 9.53
CA SER A 60 2.71 -23.57 10.72
C SER A 60 3.32 -22.19 11.00
N LEU A 61 3.79 -22.00 12.23
CA LEU A 61 4.59 -20.84 12.63
C LEU A 61 6.07 -21.19 12.63
N THR A 62 6.89 -20.29 12.08
CA THR A 62 8.34 -20.41 12.00
C THR A 62 9.00 -19.10 12.44
N ALA A 63 10.33 -19.07 12.51
CA ALA A 63 11.08 -17.85 12.81
C ALA A 63 10.83 -16.77 11.74
N GLY A 64 10.58 -15.54 12.19
CA GLY A 64 10.32 -14.39 11.32
C GLY A 64 11.57 -13.82 10.66
N HIS A 65 11.39 -13.08 9.57
CA HIS A 65 12.47 -12.25 8.98
C HIS A 65 12.91 -11.15 9.96
N THR A 66 11.94 -10.60 10.69
CA THR A 66 12.13 -9.73 11.86
C THR A 66 11.23 -10.24 12.96
N GLY A 67 11.74 -10.40 14.17
CA GLY A 67 10.97 -11.01 15.26
C GLY A 67 11.08 -12.53 15.29
N GLN A 68 10.15 -13.19 15.98
CA GLN A 68 10.20 -14.62 16.26
C GLN A 68 9.17 -15.43 15.48
N ARG A 69 8.26 -14.77 14.76
CA ARG A 69 7.13 -15.43 14.12
C ARG A 69 6.94 -15.00 12.67
N ALA A 70 6.74 -16.00 11.82
CA ALA A 70 6.18 -15.89 10.49
C ALA A 70 5.25 -17.09 10.24
N VAL A 71 4.28 -16.91 9.36
CA VAL A 71 3.40 -18.01 8.92
C VAL A 71 3.97 -18.65 7.68
N THR A 72 4.06 -19.97 7.67
CA THR A 72 4.39 -20.78 6.50
C THR A 72 3.21 -21.68 6.15
N VAL A 73 2.98 -21.84 4.84
CA VAL A 73 2.05 -22.85 4.30
C VAL A 73 2.81 -23.78 3.37
N GLN A 74 2.74 -25.08 3.64
CA GLN A 74 3.30 -26.12 2.78
C GLN A 74 2.18 -26.83 2.04
N ILE A 75 2.24 -26.85 0.71
CA ILE A 75 1.27 -27.53 -0.15
C ILE A 75 1.99 -28.69 -0.83
N SER A 76 1.49 -29.91 -0.64
CA SER A 76 2.03 -31.12 -1.29
C SER A 76 1.07 -31.59 -2.36
N ASN A 77 1.60 -32.08 -3.49
CA ASN A 77 0.80 -32.60 -4.62
C ASN A 77 -0.24 -31.60 -5.14
N TYR A 78 0.17 -30.35 -5.38
CA TYR A 78 -0.72 -29.30 -5.90
C TYR A 78 -1.41 -29.74 -7.20
N SER A 79 -2.74 -29.68 -7.21
CA SER A 79 -3.57 -29.96 -8.39
C SER A 79 -4.32 -28.71 -8.85
N SER A 80 -4.98 -28.02 -7.93
CA SER A 80 -5.70 -26.76 -8.18
C SER A 80 -5.94 -25.99 -6.90
N GLY A 81 -6.35 -24.72 -7.05
CA GLY A 81 -6.85 -23.88 -5.96
C GLY A 81 -5.83 -22.88 -5.41
N ASP A 82 -6.10 -22.38 -4.20
CA ASP A 82 -5.23 -21.44 -3.52
C ASP A 82 -5.31 -21.58 -2.00
N GLN A 83 -4.26 -21.13 -1.32
CA GLN A 83 -4.16 -21.04 0.13
C GLN A 83 -3.67 -19.63 0.46
N LYS A 84 -4.41 -18.91 1.31
CA LYS A 84 -4.23 -17.49 1.61
C LYS A 84 -4.31 -17.26 3.10
N LEU A 85 -3.38 -16.45 3.61
CA LEU A 85 -3.49 -15.86 4.92
C LEU A 85 -4.26 -14.54 4.77
N LEU A 86 -5.47 -14.48 5.32
CA LEU A 86 -6.33 -13.30 5.23
C LEU A 86 -6.54 -12.68 6.61
N GLN A 87 -6.54 -11.35 6.67
CA GLN A 87 -7.02 -10.66 7.87
C GLN A 87 -8.52 -10.86 8.03
N SER A 88 -8.97 -11.03 9.27
CA SER A 88 -10.40 -11.12 9.58
C SER A 88 -11.09 -9.77 9.35
N GLU A 89 -12.27 -9.80 8.73
CA GLU A 89 -13.07 -8.61 8.40
C GLU A 89 -13.99 -8.18 9.55
N THR A 90 -13.49 -8.25 10.78
CA THR A 90 -14.21 -7.75 11.96
C THR A 90 -13.82 -6.30 12.26
N THR A 91 -14.65 -5.58 13.01
CA THR A 91 -14.40 -4.19 13.39
C THR A 91 -13.06 -3.99 14.13
N SER A 92 -12.54 -5.02 14.81
CA SER A 92 -11.28 -4.98 15.55
C SER A 92 -10.04 -5.31 14.72
N CYS A 93 -10.21 -5.96 13.57
CA CYS A 93 -9.10 -6.51 12.78
C CYS A 93 -8.95 -5.85 11.41
N ALA A 94 -10.04 -5.31 10.86
CA ALA A 94 -10.01 -4.56 9.62
C ALA A 94 -9.37 -3.17 9.84
N PRO A 95 -8.53 -2.70 8.91
CA PRO A 95 -7.99 -1.35 8.95
C PRO A 95 -9.12 -0.30 8.96
N GLN A 96 -9.11 0.58 9.95
CA GLN A 96 -10.06 1.68 10.01
C GLN A 96 -9.53 2.88 9.21
N SER A 97 -10.33 3.44 8.31
CA SER A 97 -9.99 4.71 7.66
C SER A 97 -10.21 5.87 8.64
N PRO A 98 -9.20 6.72 8.92
CA PRO A 98 -9.36 7.92 9.75
C PRO A 98 -10.32 8.95 9.15
N ARG A 99 -10.67 8.83 7.87
CA ARG A 99 -11.59 9.73 7.17
C ARG A 99 -12.92 9.03 6.96
N GLY A 100 -13.91 9.42 7.77
CA GLY A 100 -15.28 8.99 7.60
C GLY A 100 -15.81 9.31 6.21
N ARG A 101 -16.58 8.35 5.66
CA ARG A 101 -17.44 8.44 4.47
C ARG A 101 -16.69 8.67 3.14
N TYR A 102 -16.68 7.63 2.31
CA TYR A 102 -16.38 7.75 0.89
C TYR A 102 -17.43 8.65 0.23
N THR A 103 -17.02 9.77 -0.36
CA THR A 103 -17.84 10.41 -1.38
C THR A 103 -17.77 9.53 -2.62
N THR A 104 -18.88 8.91 -2.99
CA THR A 104 -19.01 8.22 -4.28
C THR A 104 -18.61 9.18 -5.39
N TRP A 105 -17.56 8.84 -6.13
CA TRP A 105 -17.20 9.58 -7.33
C TRP A 105 -18.25 9.27 -8.39
N GLY A 106 -19.05 10.28 -8.73
CA GLY A 106 -20.09 10.19 -9.75
C GLY A 106 -21.52 10.05 -9.21
N SER A 107 -22.05 11.09 -8.56
CA SER A 107 -23.48 11.41 -8.68
C SER A 107 -23.71 12.86 -8.29
N GLY A 108 -24.39 13.59 -9.17
CA GLY A 108 -24.50 15.04 -9.19
C GLY A 108 -24.91 15.73 -7.89
N THR A 109 -24.40 16.96 -7.78
CA THR A 109 -24.86 18.12 -7.03
C THR A 109 -26.13 17.92 -6.19
N SER A 110 -26.00 17.95 -4.87
CA SER A 110 -27.01 18.50 -3.96
C SER A 110 -26.38 18.88 -2.61
N ARG A 111 -26.00 20.16 -2.54
CA ARG A 111 -25.96 21.04 -1.36
C ARG A 111 -25.98 20.35 0.00
N GLN A 112 -24.87 20.43 0.74
CA GLN A 112 -24.82 20.93 2.13
C GLN A 112 -23.36 21.25 2.48
N PHE A 113 -22.88 22.41 2.04
CA PHE A 113 -21.71 23.03 2.61
C PHE A 113 -22.03 24.51 2.77
N LEU A 114 -22.59 24.85 3.93
CA LEU A 114 -22.62 26.19 4.51
C LEU A 114 -23.11 26.05 5.96
N SER A 115 -22.17 25.68 6.83
CA SER A 115 -22.21 26.14 8.21
C SER A 115 -20.81 26.64 8.56
N ARG A 116 -20.77 27.93 8.93
CA ARG A 116 -19.63 28.80 9.27
C ARG A 116 -19.06 29.55 8.08
#